data_AF-A0A8T2WIE2-F1
#
_entry.id   AF-A0A8T2WIE2-F1
#
_cell.length_a   1.000
_cell.length_b   1.000
_cell.length_c   1.000
_cell.angle_alpha   90.00
_cell.angle_beta   90.00
_cell.angle_gamma   90.00
#
_symmetry.space_group_name_H-M   'P 1'
#
loop_
_entity.id
_entity.type
_entity.pdbx_description
1 polymer ?
#
loop_
_entity_poly.entity_id
_entity_poly.type
_entity_poly.pdbx_seq_one_letter_code
_entity_poly.pdbx_strand_id
1 'polypeptide(L)'
;MGRQATAWNTMQKKRWTLMILALFTLLTLTFFFFTRSAFNSCNSTDHFQAQIQSASQTSSSGPNPLGFMKSKLVLLVSHELSLSGGPLLLMELAFLLRGVGAEVVWITNQKPAQADYGVIYSLERKMLDRGVQVFSAKSQKAIDTAMKADLVVLNTAVAGKWLEGVLKENVKQVLPKVLWWIHEMRGHYFKLEYVKHLPFVAGAMIDSHTTAEYWKNRTRERLGIKMPETYVVHLGNSKDLMEVAEDSVAKRVLREHVRESLGVRDDDLLFAIINSVSRGKGQDLFLHSFYESLHLIQEKKQQVPSVHAVIVGSDMNAQTKFETELRNFVLEKKIQDRVHFVNKTLTVAPYLAAIDVLVQNSQVCSATSEFSLESTLCFYQCSCYFIFGKRTKRRY
;
A
#
# COMPACT_ATOMS: atom_id res chain seq x y z
N MET A 1 -45.87 -2.18 -71.26
CA MET A 1 -44.77 -2.96 -70.64
C MET A 1 -43.76 -1.99 -70.02
N GLY A 2 -43.36 -2.20 -68.76
CA GLY A 2 -42.09 -1.65 -68.24
C GLY A 2 -42.07 -0.55 -67.17
N ARG A 3 -42.91 -0.57 -66.12
CA ARG A 3 -42.66 0.19 -64.86
C ARG A 3 -43.18 -0.57 -63.64
N GLN A 4 -42.55 -1.67 -63.26
CA GLN A 4 -42.89 -2.37 -61.99
C GLN A 4 -41.71 -3.02 -61.26
N ALA A 5 -40.47 -2.94 -61.77
CA ALA A 5 -39.33 -3.67 -61.19
C ALA A 5 -38.51 -2.91 -60.12
N THR A 6 -38.65 -1.58 -59.98
CA THR A 6 -37.82 -0.77 -59.07
C THR A 6 -38.41 -0.57 -57.66
N ALA A 7 -39.72 -0.72 -57.49
CA ALA A 7 -40.38 -0.58 -56.18
C ALA A 7 -40.21 -1.82 -55.29
N TRP A 8 -40.09 -3.02 -55.87
CA TRP A 8 -39.96 -4.27 -55.12
C TRP A 8 -38.61 -4.37 -54.39
N ASN A 9 -37.52 -3.98 -55.07
CA ASN A 9 -36.16 -4.03 -54.52
C ASN A 9 -35.92 -3.01 -53.39
N THR A 10 -36.58 -1.85 -53.44
CA THR A 10 -36.49 -0.83 -52.38
C THR A 10 -37.30 -1.20 -51.14
N MET A 11 -38.44 -1.87 -51.33
CA MET A 11 -39.30 -2.35 -50.24
C MET A 11 -38.69 -3.58 -49.53
N GLN A 12 -38.00 -4.47 -50.25
CA GLN A 12 -37.22 -5.57 -49.65
C GLN A 12 -36.01 -5.05 -48.85
N LYS A 13 -35.23 -4.09 -49.37
CA LYS A 13 -34.09 -3.50 -48.63
C LYS A 13 -34.51 -2.79 -47.34
N LYS A 14 -35.66 -2.10 -47.32
CA LYS A 14 -36.24 -1.50 -46.11
C LYS A 14 -36.68 -2.55 -45.08
N ARG A 15 -37.27 -3.67 -45.53
CA ARG A 15 -37.63 -4.78 -44.63
C ARG A 15 -36.42 -5.45 -44.01
N TRP A 16 -35.34 -5.66 -44.77
CA TRP A 16 -34.10 -6.25 -44.24
C TRP A 16 -33.38 -5.31 -43.27
N THR A 17 -33.34 -4.01 -43.55
CA THR A 17 -32.75 -3.03 -42.61
C THR A 17 -33.57 -2.89 -41.33
N LEU A 18 -34.91 -2.92 -41.41
CA LEU A 18 -35.78 -2.94 -40.22
C LEU A 18 -35.65 -4.25 -39.42
N MET A 19 -35.52 -5.39 -40.09
CA MET A 19 -35.26 -6.69 -39.45
C MET A 19 -33.91 -6.71 -38.74
N ILE A 20 -32.85 -6.17 -39.36
CA ILE A 20 -31.52 -6.06 -38.75
C ILE A 20 -31.56 -5.11 -37.55
N LEU A 21 -32.26 -3.97 -37.65
CA LEU A 21 -32.43 -3.04 -36.53
C LEU A 21 -33.20 -3.69 -35.38
N ALA A 22 -34.26 -4.45 -35.69
CA ALA A 22 -35.02 -5.21 -34.70
C ALA A 22 -34.17 -6.29 -34.01
N LEU A 23 -33.31 -6.97 -34.77
CA LEU A 23 -32.36 -7.96 -34.24
C LEU A 23 -31.33 -7.31 -33.30
N PHE A 24 -30.80 -6.13 -33.66
CA PHE A 24 -29.90 -5.36 -32.80
C PHE A 24 -30.60 -4.85 -31.53
N THR A 25 -31.87 -4.44 -31.60
CA THR A 25 -32.64 -4.06 -30.40
C THR A 25 -32.98 -5.24 -29.51
N LEU A 26 -33.22 -6.44 -30.06
CA LEU A 26 -33.41 -7.65 -29.27
C LEU A 26 -32.10 -8.09 -28.60
N LEU A 27 -30.97 -8.00 -29.32
CA LEU A 27 -29.65 -8.34 -28.79
C LEU A 27 -29.18 -7.38 -27.69
N THR A 28 -29.49 -6.08 -27.79
CA THR A 28 -29.19 -5.14 -26.71
C THR A 28 -30.10 -5.34 -25.51
N LEU A 29 -31.37 -5.68 -25.70
CA LEU A 29 -32.27 -6.04 -24.60
C LEU A 29 -31.84 -7.34 -23.90
N THR A 30 -31.48 -8.39 -24.62
CA THR A 30 -30.99 -9.63 -24.00
C THR A 30 -29.66 -9.42 -23.30
N PHE A 31 -28.71 -8.66 -23.88
CA PHE A 31 -27.47 -8.29 -23.21
C PHE A 31 -27.73 -7.48 -21.92
N PHE A 32 -28.71 -6.56 -21.92
CA PHE A 32 -29.10 -5.80 -20.73
C PHE A 32 -29.78 -6.67 -19.66
N PHE A 33 -30.59 -7.66 -20.04
CA PHE A 33 -31.22 -8.59 -19.10
C PHE A 33 -30.23 -9.63 -18.53
N PHE A 34 -29.28 -10.12 -19.33
CA PHE A 34 -28.25 -11.07 -18.84
C PHE A 34 -27.18 -10.38 -17.98
N THR A 35 -26.79 -9.14 -18.30
CA THR A 35 -25.90 -8.36 -17.42
C THR A 35 -26.60 -7.94 -16.13
N ARG A 36 -27.92 -7.68 -16.14
CA ARG A 36 -28.68 -7.38 -14.92
C ARG A 36 -28.94 -8.62 -14.06
N SER A 37 -29.05 -9.82 -14.64
CA SER A 37 -29.14 -11.09 -13.91
C SER A 37 -27.80 -11.47 -13.27
N ALA A 38 -26.68 -11.22 -13.96
CA ALA A 38 -25.33 -11.43 -13.40
C ALA A 38 -24.96 -10.42 -12.30
N PHE A 39 -25.66 -9.29 -12.19
CA PHE A 39 -25.46 -8.28 -11.13
C PHE A 39 -26.42 -8.39 -9.94
N ASN A 40 -27.43 -9.28 -9.99
CA ASN A 40 -28.43 -9.43 -8.92
C ASN A 40 -28.22 -10.68 -8.02
N SER A 41 -27.06 -11.35 -8.09
CA SER A 41 -26.73 -12.51 -7.24
C SER A 41 -25.58 -12.27 -6.25
N CYS A 42 -25.30 -11.01 -5.89
CA CYS A 42 -24.38 -10.69 -4.80
C CYS A 42 -25.08 -9.84 -3.74
N ASN A 43 -26.09 -10.42 -3.07
CA ASN A 43 -26.45 -9.98 -1.72
C ASN A 43 -25.36 -10.46 -0.75
N SER A 44 -24.17 -9.86 -0.86
CA SER A 44 -23.04 -10.10 0.05
C SER A 44 -22.99 -9.09 1.19
N THR A 45 -23.90 -8.13 1.23
CA THR A 45 -24.02 -7.16 2.33
C THR A 45 -24.51 -7.81 3.63
N ASP A 46 -25.37 -8.82 3.58
CA ASP A 46 -25.83 -9.51 4.80
C ASP A 46 -24.76 -10.44 5.39
N HIS A 47 -23.90 -11.05 4.56
CA HIS A 47 -22.77 -11.85 5.04
C HIS A 47 -21.63 -11.00 5.61
N PHE A 48 -21.36 -9.83 5.02
CA PHE A 48 -20.32 -8.92 5.51
C PHE A 48 -20.73 -8.26 6.84
N GLN A 49 -22.02 -7.95 7.01
CA GLN A 49 -22.54 -7.38 8.24
C GLN A 49 -22.66 -8.43 9.36
N ALA A 50 -22.96 -9.69 9.03
CA ALA A 50 -22.92 -10.80 9.98
C ALA A 50 -21.49 -11.16 10.45
N GLN A 51 -20.46 -11.02 9.59
CA GLN A 51 -19.06 -11.19 10.01
C GLN A 51 -18.52 -10.01 10.81
N ILE A 52 -18.98 -8.78 10.54
CA ILE A 52 -18.58 -7.60 11.34
C ILE A 52 -19.30 -7.57 12.69
N GLN A 53 -20.55 -8.05 12.77
CA GLN A 53 -21.26 -8.20 14.05
C GLN A 53 -20.72 -9.38 14.88
N SER A 54 -20.15 -10.42 14.26
CA SER A 54 -19.44 -11.46 15.01
C SER A 54 -18.04 -11.03 15.47
N ALA A 55 -17.41 -10.10 14.77
CA ALA A 55 -16.11 -9.53 15.17
C ALA A 55 -16.22 -8.38 16.19
N SER A 56 -17.33 -7.66 16.26
CA SER A 56 -17.52 -6.53 17.19
C SER A 56 -18.22 -6.87 18.51
N GLN A 57 -18.59 -8.15 18.71
CA GLN A 57 -19.05 -8.69 20.00
C GLN A 57 -18.26 -9.93 20.46
N THR A 58 -16.96 -9.99 20.14
CA THR A 58 -16.06 -10.88 20.87
C THR A 58 -15.20 -10.06 21.82
N SER A 59 -15.74 -9.83 23.03
CA SER A 59 -14.92 -10.02 24.23
C SER A 59 -14.35 -11.44 24.13
N SER A 60 -13.21 -11.62 23.45
CA SER A 60 -12.66 -12.93 23.16
C SER A 60 -12.16 -13.56 24.47
N SER A 61 -13.04 -14.33 25.09
CA SER A 61 -12.73 -15.23 26.21
C SER A 61 -11.89 -16.44 25.78
N GLY A 62 -11.34 -16.43 24.55
CA GLY A 62 -10.41 -17.43 24.05
C GLY A 62 -8.95 -17.06 24.35
N PRO A 63 -8.04 -18.02 24.43
CA PRO A 63 -6.62 -17.74 24.62
C PRO A 63 -6.10 -16.89 23.46
N ASN A 64 -5.27 -15.89 23.76
CA ASN A 64 -4.63 -15.06 22.76
C ASN A 64 -3.92 -15.95 21.72
N PRO A 65 -4.16 -15.78 20.40
CA PRO A 65 -3.60 -16.66 19.37
C PRO A 65 -2.07 -16.64 19.32
N LEU A 66 -1.42 -15.60 19.85
CA LEU A 66 0.03 -15.50 19.97
C LEU A 66 0.55 -15.99 21.34
N GLY A 67 -0.28 -16.59 22.18
CA GLY A 67 0.10 -17.06 23.52
C GLY A 67 1.27 -18.06 23.52
N PHE A 68 1.46 -18.81 22.44
CA PHE A 68 2.59 -19.74 22.26
C PHE A 68 3.96 -19.03 22.17
N MET A 69 3.97 -17.70 21.94
CA MET A 69 5.17 -16.88 21.88
C MET A 69 5.64 -16.39 23.26
N LYS A 70 4.87 -16.65 24.32
CA LYS A 70 5.24 -16.24 25.67
C LYS A 70 6.62 -16.79 26.05
N SER A 71 7.49 -15.93 26.59
CA SER A 71 8.87 -16.25 26.97
C SER A 71 9.81 -16.65 25.83
N LYS A 72 9.37 -16.56 24.57
CA LYS A 72 10.22 -16.82 23.40
C LYS A 72 11.10 -15.61 23.10
N LEU A 73 12.34 -15.86 22.70
CA LEU A 73 13.26 -14.83 22.22
C LEU A 73 13.10 -14.68 20.71
N VAL A 74 12.62 -13.51 20.29
CA VAL A 74 12.40 -13.17 18.87
C VAL A 74 13.36 -12.08 18.44
N LEU A 75 14.10 -12.36 17.38
CA LEU A 75 15.00 -11.41 16.75
C LEU A 75 14.39 -10.88 15.46
N LEU A 76 14.20 -9.57 15.36
CA LEU A 76 13.67 -8.88 14.18
C LEU A 76 14.80 -8.14 13.49
N VAL A 77 15.10 -8.51 12.25
CA VAL A 77 16.22 -7.94 11.48
C VAL A 77 15.69 -7.07 10.37
N SER A 78 15.96 -5.77 10.46
CA SER A 78 15.62 -4.80 9.43
C SER A 78 16.89 -4.12 8.90
N HIS A 79 16.86 -3.68 7.65
CA HIS A 79 17.97 -2.90 7.10
C HIS A 79 17.98 -1.47 7.64
N GLU A 80 16.84 -0.97 8.10
CA GLU A 80 16.66 0.37 8.66
C GLU A 80 15.60 0.38 9.79
N LEU A 81 15.64 1.41 10.63
CA LEU A 81 14.55 1.79 11.52
C LEU A 81 13.98 3.11 10.99
N SER A 82 12.84 3.05 10.30
CA SER A 82 12.31 4.19 9.55
C SER A 82 10.78 4.21 9.55
N LEU A 83 10.19 5.23 8.93
CA LEU A 83 8.75 5.36 8.72
C LEU A 83 8.29 4.76 7.38
N SER A 84 9.05 3.80 6.84
CA SER A 84 8.65 3.07 5.63
C SER A 84 7.79 1.85 5.99
N GLY A 85 7.03 1.34 5.01
CA GLY A 85 6.00 0.31 5.26
C GLY A 85 6.52 -0.93 5.97
N GLY A 86 7.58 -1.57 5.44
CA GLY A 86 8.15 -2.80 6.02
C GLY A 86 8.60 -2.64 7.48
N PRO A 87 9.48 -1.67 7.81
CA PRO A 87 9.87 -1.36 9.18
C PRO A 87 8.69 -1.03 10.11
N LEU A 88 7.69 -0.28 9.67
CA LEU A 88 6.50 0.00 10.49
C LEU A 88 5.72 -1.28 10.84
N LEU A 89 5.55 -2.18 9.88
CA LEU A 89 4.85 -3.45 10.09
C LEU A 89 5.62 -4.38 11.01
N LEU A 90 6.94 -4.45 10.83
CA LEU A 90 7.80 -5.22 11.72
C LEU A 90 7.77 -4.66 13.15
N MET A 91 7.63 -3.34 13.31
CA MET A 91 7.48 -2.68 14.62
C MET A 91 6.14 -3.01 15.27
N GLU A 92 5.03 -3.02 14.52
CA GLU A 92 3.73 -3.47 15.03
C GLU A 92 3.79 -4.94 15.48
N LEU A 93 4.42 -5.82 14.68
CA LEU A 93 4.67 -7.20 15.09
C LEU A 93 5.49 -7.27 16.39
N ALA A 94 6.53 -6.45 16.52
CA ALA A 94 7.33 -6.36 17.74
C ALA A 94 6.47 -6.05 18.96
N PHE A 95 5.55 -5.08 18.84
CA PHE A 95 4.67 -4.68 19.93
C PHE A 95 3.63 -5.75 20.28
N LEU A 96 3.08 -6.43 19.28
CA LEU A 96 2.16 -7.56 19.51
C LEU A 96 2.85 -8.71 20.25
N LEU A 97 4.09 -9.04 19.85
CA LEU A 97 4.90 -10.07 20.52
C LEU A 97 5.27 -9.67 21.95
N ARG A 98 5.64 -8.40 22.18
CA ARG A 98 5.86 -7.88 23.54
C ARG A 98 4.59 -7.93 24.39
N GLY A 99 3.43 -7.63 23.81
CA GLY A 99 2.13 -7.69 24.48
C GLY A 99 1.76 -9.07 25.02
N VAL A 100 2.27 -10.15 24.41
CA VAL A 100 2.07 -11.54 24.90
C VAL A 100 3.23 -12.07 25.76
N GLY A 101 4.21 -11.23 26.07
CA GLY A 101 5.34 -11.57 26.93
C GLY A 101 6.49 -12.28 26.24
N ALA A 102 6.64 -12.16 24.92
CA ALA A 102 7.87 -12.58 24.23
C ALA A 102 9.01 -11.59 24.51
N GLU A 103 10.26 -12.04 24.54
CA GLU A 103 11.43 -11.16 24.50
C GLU A 103 11.69 -10.77 23.05
N VAL A 104 11.76 -9.47 22.76
CA VAL A 104 11.91 -8.98 21.38
C VAL A 104 13.13 -8.09 21.26
N VAL A 105 13.99 -8.41 20.30
CA VAL A 105 15.18 -7.65 19.97
C VAL A 105 15.12 -7.25 18.50
N TRP A 106 15.28 -5.96 18.24
CA TRP A 106 15.38 -5.37 16.91
C TRP A 106 16.84 -5.15 16.53
N ILE A 107 17.21 -5.53 15.32
CA ILE A 107 18.50 -5.23 14.71
C ILE A 107 18.30 -4.30 13.51
N THR A 108 19.10 -3.23 13.48
CA THR A 108 19.23 -2.36 12.30
C THR A 108 20.61 -2.53 11.65
N ASN A 109 20.61 -2.80 10.34
CA ASN A 109 21.84 -3.05 9.57
C ASN A 109 22.55 -1.77 9.11
N GLN A 110 21.83 -0.67 8.95
CA GLN A 110 22.37 0.60 8.47
C GLN A 110 22.55 1.61 9.60
N LYS A 111 23.58 2.45 9.44
CA LYS A 111 23.73 3.64 10.28
C LYS A 111 22.74 4.70 9.78
N PRO A 112 22.09 5.45 10.69
CA PRO A 112 21.28 6.61 10.34
C PRO A 112 22.01 7.58 9.41
N ALA A 113 21.33 8.12 8.40
CA ALA A 113 21.81 9.34 7.76
C ALA A 113 21.68 10.51 8.76
N GLN A 114 22.55 11.52 8.65
CA GLN A 114 22.52 12.67 9.57
C GLN A 114 21.15 13.37 9.64
N ALA A 115 20.45 13.45 8.52
CA ALA A 115 19.12 14.05 8.42
C ALA A 115 18.00 13.25 9.13
N ASP A 116 18.26 11.99 9.49
CA ASP A 116 17.26 11.08 10.07
C ASP A 116 17.42 10.89 11.59
N TYR A 117 18.45 11.45 12.22
CA TYR A 117 18.74 11.22 13.64
C TYR A 117 17.56 11.53 14.56
N GLY A 118 16.83 12.62 14.33
CA GLY A 118 15.69 12.99 15.18
C GLY A 118 14.53 11.98 15.11
N VAL A 119 14.21 11.49 13.92
CA VAL A 119 13.16 10.48 13.72
C VAL A 119 13.60 9.13 14.28
N ILE A 120 14.84 8.72 13.99
CA ILE A 120 15.37 7.44 14.46
C ILE A 120 15.48 7.42 15.98
N TYR A 121 15.95 8.49 16.60
CA TYR A 121 15.99 8.61 18.07
C TYR A 121 14.59 8.47 18.68
N SER A 122 13.59 9.14 18.10
CA SER A 122 12.20 9.03 18.54
C SER A 122 11.66 7.59 18.40
N LEU A 123 11.96 6.92 17.29
CA LEU A 123 11.61 5.52 17.06
C LEU A 123 12.29 4.58 18.06
N GLU A 124 13.59 4.73 18.30
CA GLU A 124 14.33 3.91 19.27
C GLU A 124 13.75 4.07 20.68
N ARG A 125 13.44 5.29 21.09
CA ARG A 125 12.75 5.56 22.36
C ARG A 125 11.41 4.86 22.43
N LYS A 126 10.57 5.00 21.39
CA LYS A 126 9.27 4.31 21.31
C LYS A 126 9.41 2.78 21.41
N MET A 127 10.43 2.21 20.76
CA MET A 127 10.73 0.78 20.82
C MET A 127 11.09 0.35 22.24
N LEU A 128 12.01 1.07 22.88
CA LEU A 128 12.45 0.81 24.25
C LEU A 128 11.33 0.95 25.28
N ASP A 129 10.49 1.98 25.16
CA ASP A 129 9.36 2.22 26.06
C ASP A 129 8.31 1.08 25.98
N ARG A 130 8.27 0.34 24.86
CA ARG A 130 7.44 -0.86 24.67
C ARG A 130 8.20 -2.16 24.96
N GLY A 131 9.41 -2.06 25.52
CA GLY A 131 10.24 -3.18 25.92
C GLY A 131 10.93 -3.92 24.77
N VAL A 132 11.04 -3.30 23.59
CA VAL A 132 11.81 -3.83 22.47
C VAL A 132 13.23 -3.28 22.52
N GLN A 133 14.22 -4.16 22.63
CA GLN A 133 15.64 -3.74 22.63
C GLN A 133 16.11 -3.47 21.21
N VAL A 134 16.92 -2.42 20.98
CA VAL A 134 17.47 -2.11 19.64
C VAL A 134 18.99 -2.26 19.67
N PHE A 135 19.54 -3.15 18.83
CA PHE A 135 20.98 -3.38 18.71
C PHE A 135 21.53 -3.02 17.33
N SER A 136 22.81 -2.66 17.30
CA SER A 136 23.55 -2.58 16.06
C SER A 136 23.76 -3.98 15.47
N ALA A 137 23.49 -4.13 14.17
CA ALA A 137 23.62 -5.40 13.47
C ALA A 137 24.99 -6.06 13.57
N LYS A 138 26.07 -5.27 13.67
CA LYS A 138 27.44 -5.79 13.70
C LYS A 138 27.96 -6.10 15.10
N SER A 139 27.13 -5.90 16.13
CA SER A 139 27.56 -6.13 17.51
C SER A 139 27.64 -7.63 17.83
N GLN A 140 28.59 -8.01 18.69
CA GLN A 140 28.67 -9.40 19.18
C GLN A 140 27.36 -9.81 19.88
N LYS A 141 26.73 -8.87 20.60
CA LYS A 141 25.43 -9.07 21.24
C LYS A 141 24.34 -9.48 20.23
N ALA A 142 24.33 -8.88 19.03
CA ALA A 142 23.39 -9.25 17.97
C ALA A 142 23.63 -10.69 17.46
N ILE A 143 24.89 -11.09 17.29
CA ILE A 143 25.27 -12.45 16.88
C ILE A 143 24.85 -13.45 17.97
N ASP A 144 25.22 -13.21 19.22
CA ASP A 144 24.89 -14.09 20.35
C ASP A 144 23.37 -14.24 20.53
N THR A 145 22.63 -13.14 20.33
CA THR A 145 21.16 -13.14 20.37
C THR A 145 20.59 -13.98 19.24
N ALA A 146 21.09 -13.85 18.02
CA ALA A 146 20.63 -14.64 16.87
C ALA A 146 20.80 -16.15 17.08
N MET A 147 21.91 -16.55 17.70
CA MET A 147 22.17 -17.96 18.02
C MET A 147 21.18 -18.52 19.05
N LYS A 148 20.86 -17.73 20.06
CA LYS A 148 19.95 -18.09 21.15
C LYS A 148 18.47 -17.93 20.81
N ALA A 149 18.14 -17.13 19.80
CA ALA A 149 16.76 -16.84 19.45
C ALA A 149 15.96 -18.13 19.16
N ASP A 150 14.69 -18.12 19.54
CA ASP A 150 13.72 -19.13 19.16
C ASP A 150 13.20 -18.87 17.73
N LEU A 151 13.11 -17.60 17.34
CA LEU A 151 12.63 -17.15 16.03
C LEU A 151 13.45 -15.96 15.54
N VAL A 152 13.83 -15.96 14.27
CA VAL A 152 14.45 -14.81 13.59
C VAL A 152 13.54 -14.38 12.44
N VAL A 153 13.11 -13.12 12.41
CA VAL A 153 12.35 -12.56 11.30
C VAL A 153 13.27 -11.66 10.48
N LEU A 154 13.54 -12.05 9.23
CA LEU A 154 14.24 -11.18 8.29
C LEU A 154 13.21 -10.32 7.54
N ASN A 155 13.26 -9.01 7.73
CA ASN A 155 12.40 -8.06 7.03
C ASN A 155 13.06 -7.61 5.73
N THR A 156 12.34 -7.69 4.61
CA THR A 156 12.77 -7.34 3.25
C THR A 156 13.83 -8.27 2.65
N ALA A 157 13.94 -8.30 1.32
CA ALA A 157 15.03 -9.04 0.65
C ALA A 157 16.42 -8.49 1.01
N VAL A 158 16.51 -7.21 1.38
CA VAL A 158 17.76 -6.54 1.76
C VAL A 158 18.39 -7.15 3.01
N ALA A 159 17.57 -7.64 3.97
CA ALA A 159 18.08 -8.24 5.20
C ALA A 159 18.87 -9.54 4.96
N GLY A 160 18.75 -10.18 3.79
CA GLY A 160 19.57 -11.35 3.46
C GLY A 160 21.07 -11.09 3.49
N LYS A 161 21.51 -9.85 3.21
CA LYS A 161 22.92 -9.43 3.32
C LYS A 161 23.48 -9.53 4.73
N TRP A 162 22.61 -9.41 5.74
CA TRP A 162 23.02 -9.48 7.14
C TRP A 162 23.48 -10.89 7.52
N LEU A 163 22.83 -11.93 6.99
CA LEU A 163 23.21 -13.32 7.25
C LEU A 163 24.70 -13.55 6.98
N GLU A 164 25.15 -13.23 5.77
CA GLU A 164 26.55 -13.38 5.41
C GLU A 164 27.48 -12.36 6.04
N GLY A 165 27.08 -11.09 5.98
CA GLY A 165 27.95 -9.99 6.38
C GLY A 165 28.23 -9.97 7.88
N VAL A 166 27.37 -10.59 8.69
CA VAL A 166 27.46 -10.58 10.15
C VAL A 166 27.58 -11.98 10.75
N LEU A 167 26.70 -12.92 10.41
CA LEU A 167 26.69 -14.23 11.09
C LEU A 167 27.82 -15.15 10.59
N LYS A 168 28.30 -14.96 9.36
CA LYS A 168 29.43 -15.73 8.78
C LYS A 168 29.27 -17.25 8.96
N GLU A 169 30.19 -17.90 9.68
CA GLU A 169 30.16 -19.34 9.97
C GLU A 169 28.91 -19.80 10.73
N ASN A 170 28.28 -18.90 11.49
CA ASN A 170 27.11 -19.20 12.32
C ASN A 170 25.79 -19.25 11.53
N VAL A 171 25.79 -18.81 10.26
CA VAL A 171 24.57 -18.75 9.42
C VAL A 171 23.80 -20.07 9.43
N LYS A 172 24.49 -21.21 9.25
CA LYS A 172 23.85 -22.53 9.14
C LYS A 172 23.00 -22.90 10.37
N GLN A 173 23.39 -22.44 11.56
CA GLN A 173 22.67 -22.74 12.80
C GLN A 173 21.42 -21.87 12.97
N VAL A 174 21.41 -20.68 12.36
CA VAL A 174 20.33 -19.70 12.48
C VAL A 174 19.25 -19.94 11.42
N LEU A 175 19.63 -20.34 10.20
CA LEU A 175 18.70 -20.49 9.07
C LEU A 175 17.41 -21.29 9.37
N PRO A 176 17.45 -22.45 10.05
CA PRO A 176 16.23 -23.21 10.35
C PRO A 176 15.24 -22.50 11.29
N LYS A 177 15.64 -21.39 11.91
CA LYS A 177 14.81 -20.56 12.79
C LYS A 177 14.32 -19.28 12.10
N VAL A 178 14.65 -19.10 10.82
CA VAL A 178 14.36 -17.87 10.08
C VAL A 178 13.00 -17.96 9.40
N LEU A 179 12.14 -16.98 9.68
CA LEU A 179 11.02 -16.60 8.82
C LEU A 179 11.41 -15.34 8.03
N TRP A 180 11.37 -15.43 6.71
CA TRP A 180 11.77 -14.31 5.86
C TRP A 180 10.54 -13.58 5.32
N TRP A 181 10.29 -12.37 5.80
CA TRP A 181 9.20 -11.52 5.34
C TRP A 181 9.65 -10.65 4.16
N ILE A 182 9.12 -10.93 2.98
CA ILE A 182 9.49 -10.26 1.73
C ILE A 182 8.29 -9.46 1.22
N HIS A 183 8.48 -8.15 1.11
CA HIS A 183 7.43 -7.20 0.71
C HIS A 183 7.62 -6.70 -0.73
N GLU A 184 8.79 -6.95 -1.31
CA GLU A 184 9.18 -6.33 -2.57
C GLU A 184 8.75 -7.16 -3.78
N MET A 185 8.35 -6.49 -4.85
CA MET A 185 8.11 -7.10 -6.16
C MET A 185 9.02 -6.44 -7.21
N ARG A 186 10.34 -6.45 -6.95
CA ARG A 186 11.32 -5.77 -7.82
C ARG A 186 12.43 -6.72 -8.30
N GLY A 187 12.73 -6.62 -9.59
CA GLY A 187 13.64 -7.53 -10.28
C GLY A 187 15.11 -7.46 -9.84
N HIS A 188 15.56 -6.36 -9.23
CA HIS A 188 16.98 -6.20 -8.86
C HIS A 188 17.39 -6.99 -7.60
N TYR A 189 16.42 -7.49 -6.83
CA TYR A 189 16.68 -8.33 -5.65
C TYR A 189 16.97 -9.79 -5.99
N PHE A 190 16.72 -10.24 -7.22
CA PHE A 190 17.07 -11.59 -7.67
C PHE A 190 18.57 -11.69 -8.00
N LYS A 191 19.40 -11.54 -6.97
CA LYS A 191 20.84 -11.75 -6.98
C LYS A 191 21.23 -12.59 -5.76
N LEU A 192 22.24 -13.43 -5.91
CA LEU A 192 22.71 -14.31 -4.82
C LEU A 192 23.05 -13.53 -3.54
N GLU A 193 23.62 -12.32 -3.67
CA GLU A 193 23.93 -11.46 -2.51
C GLU A 193 22.72 -11.15 -1.61
N TYR A 194 21.49 -11.19 -2.15
CA TYR A 194 20.27 -10.94 -1.38
C TYR A 194 19.60 -12.24 -0.94
N VAL A 195 19.55 -13.26 -1.80
CA VAL A 195 18.57 -14.36 -1.64
C VAL A 195 19.18 -15.75 -1.63
N LYS A 196 20.51 -15.89 -1.63
CA LYS A 196 21.17 -17.21 -1.67
C LYS A 196 20.78 -18.17 -0.54
N HIS A 197 20.39 -17.63 0.61
CA HIS A 197 20.02 -18.42 1.78
C HIS A 197 18.54 -18.80 1.84
N LEU A 198 17.74 -18.26 0.92
CA LEU A 198 16.30 -18.44 0.88
C LEU A 198 15.83 -19.91 0.87
N PRO A 199 16.50 -20.87 0.21
CA PRO A 199 16.10 -22.29 0.26
C PRO A 199 16.22 -22.95 1.63
N PHE A 200 16.98 -22.36 2.54
CA PHE A 200 17.38 -22.99 3.80
C PHE A 200 16.67 -22.39 5.01
N VAL A 201 15.85 -21.36 4.82
CA VAL A 201 15.05 -20.77 5.91
C VAL A 201 13.82 -21.63 6.20
N ALA A 202 13.26 -21.48 7.40
CA ALA A 202 12.08 -22.24 7.84
C ALA A 202 10.85 -21.94 6.97
N GLY A 203 10.70 -20.67 6.55
CA GLY A 203 9.62 -20.25 5.67
C GLY A 203 9.80 -18.82 5.19
N ALA A 204 9.04 -18.46 4.16
CA ALA A 204 8.91 -17.11 3.65
C ALA A 204 7.48 -16.61 3.85
N MET A 205 7.33 -15.37 4.32
CA MET A 205 6.05 -14.66 4.38
C MET A 205 6.04 -13.62 3.26
N ILE A 206 4.98 -13.61 2.46
CA ILE A 206 4.84 -12.75 1.30
C ILE A 206 3.47 -12.09 1.29
N ASP A 207 3.41 -10.82 0.89
CA ASP A 207 2.22 -9.99 1.05
C ASP A 207 1.02 -10.36 0.17
N SER A 208 1.19 -11.19 -0.88
CA SER A 208 0.08 -11.64 -1.74
C SER A 208 0.42 -12.92 -2.50
N HIS A 209 -0.61 -13.60 -3.02
CA HIS A 209 -0.44 -14.77 -3.91
C HIS A 209 0.32 -14.42 -5.19
N THR A 210 0.00 -13.29 -5.82
CA THR A 210 0.70 -12.82 -7.04
C THR A 210 2.17 -12.55 -6.78
N THR A 211 2.50 -11.92 -5.64
CA THR A 211 3.89 -11.69 -5.25
C THR A 211 4.59 -13.01 -4.93
N ALA A 212 3.91 -13.96 -4.29
CA ALA A 212 4.48 -15.28 -4.00
C ALA A 212 4.82 -16.06 -5.27
N GLU A 213 3.94 -16.06 -6.26
CA GLU A 213 4.20 -16.65 -7.58
C GLU A 213 5.33 -15.96 -8.31
N TYR A 214 5.35 -14.61 -8.29
CA TYR A 214 6.43 -13.84 -8.89
C TYR A 214 7.80 -14.22 -8.30
N TRP A 215 7.90 -14.32 -6.98
CA TRP A 215 9.13 -14.77 -6.32
C TRP A 215 9.49 -16.21 -6.68
N LYS A 216 8.52 -17.14 -6.61
CA LYS A 216 8.71 -18.55 -6.94
C LYS A 216 9.24 -18.76 -8.36
N ASN A 217 8.70 -18.05 -9.33
CA ASN A 217 9.10 -18.16 -10.73
C ASN A 217 10.47 -17.52 -10.95
N ARG A 218 10.65 -16.27 -10.48
CA ARG A 218 11.89 -15.53 -10.73
C ARG A 218 13.11 -16.08 -9.99
N THR A 219 12.97 -16.61 -8.76
CA THR A 219 14.10 -17.28 -8.10
C THR A 219 14.50 -18.56 -8.81
N ARG A 220 13.53 -19.32 -9.34
CA ARG A 220 13.78 -20.54 -10.11
C ARG A 220 14.46 -20.23 -11.43
N GLU A 221 13.85 -19.35 -12.23
CA GLU A 221 14.31 -19.04 -13.59
C GLU A 221 15.65 -18.32 -13.62
N ARG A 222 15.86 -17.36 -12.71
CA ARG A 222 17.08 -16.52 -12.73
C ARG A 222 18.24 -17.10 -11.93
N LEU A 223 17.94 -17.85 -10.86
CA LEU A 223 18.96 -18.26 -9.88
C LEU A 223 19.00 -19.77 -9.64
N GLY A 224 18.06 -20.55 -10.18
CA GLY A 224 17.94 -21.98 -9.86
C GLY A 224 17.58 -22.25 -8.40
N ILE A 225 17.05 -21.24 -7.69
CA ILE A 225 16.75 -21.29 -6.26
C ILE A 225 15.30 -21.71 -6.05
N LYS A 226 15.10 -22.78 -5.27
CA LYS A 226 13.77 -23.19 -4.81
C LYS A 226 13.34 -22.33 -3.63
N MET A 227 12.12 -21.78 -3.70
CA MET A 227 11.50 -21.11 -2.55
C MET A 227 11.27 -22.08 -1.39
N PRO A 228 11.43 -21.64 -0.13
CA PRO A 228 11.05 -22.40 1.05
C PRO A 228 9.51 -22.50 1.11
N GLU A 229 8.99 -23.12 2.17
CA GLU A 229 7.57 -23.04 2.45
C GLU A 229 7.13 -21.57 2.50
N THR A 230 6.11 -21.23 1.72
CA THR A 230 5.73 -19.84 1.47
C THR A 230 4.31 -19.61 1.95
N TYR A 231 4.15 -18.62 2.81
CA TYR A 231 2.89 -18.25 3.42
C TYR A 231 2.48 -16.87 2.91
N VAL A 232 1.24 -16.75 2.45
CA VAL A 232 0.69 -15.45 2.07
C VAL A 232 0.12 -14.78 3.31
N VAL A 233 0.72 -13.64 3.67
CA VAL A 233 0.38 -12.88 4.88
C VAL A 233 0.10 -11.45 4.46
N HIS A 234 -1.18 -11.10 4.35
CA HIS A 234 -1.58 -9.73 4.06
C HIS A 234 -1.33 -8.82 5.26
N LEU A 235 -0.89 -7.60 4.95
CA LEU A 235 -0.60 -6.58 5.93
C LEU A 235 -1.92 -5.92 6.36
N GLY A 236 -2.23 -6.02 7.65
CA GLY A 236 -3.36 -5.31 8.25
C GLY A 236 -3.03 -3.85 8.53
N ASN A 237 -4.07 -3.01 8.63
CA ASN A 237 -3.93 -1.66 9.17
C ASN A 237 -3.80 -1.73 10.70
N SER A 238 -3.11 -0.76 11.30
CA SER A 238 -3.02 -0.68 12.76
C SER A 238 -4.39 -0.39 13.37
N LYS A 239 -4.66 -0.97 14.55
CA LYS A 239 -5.92 -0.79 15.27
C LYS A 239 -6.14 0.69 15.61
N ASP A 240 -5.10 1.38 16.06
CA ASP A 240 -5.14 2.81 16.38
C ASP A 240 -5.61 3.66 15.19
N LEU A 241 -5.17 3.32 13.96
CA LEU A 241 -5.60 4.04 12.76
C LEU A 241 -7.08 3.80 12.46
N MET A 242 -7.56 2.57 12.68
CA MET A 242 -8.96 2.21 12.50
C MET A 242 -9.85 2.89 13.54
N GLU A 243 -9.43 2.93 14.80
CA GLU A 243 -10.17 3.60 15.89
C GLU A 243 -10.35 5.10 15.61
N VAL A 244 -9.28 5.78 15.15
CA VAL A 244 -9.39 7.20 14.75
C VAL A 244 -10.31 7.38 13.53
N ALA A 245 -10.33 6.42 12.61
CA ALA A 245 -11.20 6.48 11.44
C ALA A 245 -12.68 6.30 11.79
N GLU A 246 -12.98 5.55 12.85
CA GLU A 246 -14.34 5.24 13.33
C GLU A 246 -14.92 6.32 14.26
N ASP A 247 -14.08 7.04 15.01
CA ASP A 247 -14.54 8.16 15.86
C ASP A 247 -14.82 9.43 15.04
N SER A 248 -16.10 9.69 14.78
CA SER A 248 -16.56 10.86 14.03
C SER A 248 -16.19 12.21 14.66
N VAL A 249 -16.09 12.29 16.00
CA VAL A 249 -15.78 13.53 16.71
C VAL A 249 -14.28 13.79 16.63
N ALA A 250 -13.46 12.79 16.94
CA ALA A 250 -12.00 12.88 16.80
C ALA A 250 -11.63 13.20 15.35
N LYS A 251 -12.24 12.52 14.38
CA LYS A 251 -12.03 12.78 12.95
C LYS A 251 -12.33 14.23 12.58
N ARG A 252 -13.43 14.81 13.07
CA ARG A 252 -13.79 16.21 12.80
C ARG A 252 -12.76 17.18 13.39
N VAL A 253 -12.40 17.01 14.65
CA VAL A 253 -11.42 17.88 15.34
C VAL A 253 -10.05 17.81 14.65
N LEU A 254 -9.60 16.60 14.29
CA LEU A 254 -8.34 16.41 13.56
C LEU A 254 -8.38 17.03 12.17
N ARG A 255 -9.51 16.90 11.46
CA ARG A 255 -9.72 17.53 10.15
C ARG A 255 -9.61 19.03 10.23
N GLU A 256 -10.33 19.66 11.16
CA GLU A 256 -10.30 21.12 11.36
C GLU A 256 -8.88 21.60 11.64
N HIS A 257 -8.18 20.97 12.59
CA HIS A 257 -6.82 21.32 12.96
C HIS A 257 -5.82 21.24 11.78
N VAL A 258 -5.83 20.14 11.04
CA VAL A 258 -4.90 19.96 9.90
C VAL A 258 -5.24 20.94 8.78
N ARG A 259 -6.52 21.13 8.45
CA ARG A 259 -6.92 22.03 7.35
C ARG A 259 -6.60 23.49 7.69
N GLU A 260 -6.81 23.91 8.94
CA GLU A 260 -6.38 25.22 9.42
C GLU A 260 -4.87 25.41 9.27
N SER A 261 -4.07 24.41 9.66
CA SER A 261 -2.59 24.46 9.53
C SER A 261 -2.11 24.56 8.07
N LEU A 262 -2.89 24.05 7.12
CA LEU A 262 -2.62 24.11 5.69
C LEU A 262 -3.24 25.35 5.02
N GLY A 263 -3.99 26.18 5.75
CA GLY A 263 -4.74 27.30 5.17
C GLY A 263 -5.85 26.85 4.20
N VAL A 264 -6.38 25.63 4.39
CA VAL A 264 -7.44 25.03 3.57
C VAL A 264 -8.77 25.18 4.31
N ARG A 265 -9.82 25.62 3.63
CA ARG A 265 -11.14 25.72 4.26
C ARG A 265 -11.83 24.37 4.36
N ASP A 266 -12.82 24.25 5.23
CA ASP A 266 -13.54 22.99 5.39
C ASP A 266 -14.38 22.63 4.14
N ASP A 267 -14.84 23.64 3.39
CA ASP A 267 -15.63 23.50 2.16
C ASP A 267 -14.79 23.23 0.90
N ASP A 268 -13.47 23.40 0.97
CA ASP A 268 -12.55 23.11 -0.13
C ASP A 268 -12.38 21.59 -0.35
N LEU A 269 -11.79 21.19 -1.47
CA LEU A 269 -11.42 19.80 -1.75
C LEU A 269 -9.93 19.59 -1.54
N LEU A 270 -9.56 18.65 -0.68
CA LEU A 270 -8.17 18.31 -0.38
C LEU A 270 -7.83 16.91 -0.91
N PHE A 271 -6.98 16.88 -1.93
CA PHE A 271 -6.37 15.67 -2.48
C PHE A 271 -5.03 15.42 -1.79
N ALA A 272 -4.74 14.17 -1.45
CA ALA A 272 -3.49 13.83 -0.79
C ALA A 272 -2.80 12.63 -1.41
N ILE A 273 -1.48 12.69 -1.43
CA ILE A 273 -0.61 11.53 -1.54
C ILE A 273 0.21 11.42 -0.25
N ILE A 274 0.11 10.26 0.40
CA ILE A 274 0.77 9.99 1.69
C ILE A 274 1.71 8.81 1.49
N ASN A 275 3.00 9.10 1.36
CA ASN A 275 4.08 8.12 1.19
C ASN A 275 5.46 8.81 1.25
N SER A 276 6.52 8.00 1.33
CA SER A 276 7.88 8.48 1.12
C SER A 276 8.04 9.10 -0.29
N VAL A 277 8.61 10.30 -0.38
CA VAL A 277 8.87 10.98 -1.66
C VAL A 277 9.96 10.25 -2.46
N SER A 278 9.56 9.57 -3.53
CA SER A 278 10.48 8.85 -4.42
C SER A 278 9.84 8.57 -5.79
N ARG A 279 10.65 8.46 -6.85
CA ARG A 279 10.15 8.35 -8.24
C ARG A 279 9.11 7.24 -8.47
N GLY A 280 9.23 6.12 -7.77
CA GLY A 280 8.31 4.99 -7.92
C GLY A 280 6.96 5.16 -7.19
N LYS A 281 6.70 6.30 -6.56
CA LYS A 281 5.50 6.52 -5.76
C LYS A 281 4.46 7.43 -6.44
N GLY A 282 4.80 7.99 -7.61
CA GLY A 282 3.86 8.68 -8.49
C GLY A 282 3.45 10.08 -8.03
N GLN A 283 4.26 10.75 -7.20
CA GLN A 283 4.00 12.14 -6.81
C GLN A 283 4.08 13.10 -8.00
N ASP A 284 4.96 12.81 -8.95
CA ASP A 284 5.09 13.55 -10.22
C ASP A 284 3.80 13.45 -11.03
N LEU A 285 3.32 12.24 -11.29
CA LEU A 285 2.05 12.00 -11.98
C LEU A 285 0.89 12.66 -11.26
N PHE A 286 0.85 12.57 -9.93
CA PHE A 286 -0.16 13.23 -9.11
C PHE A 286 -0.16 14.75 -9.31
N LEU A 287 1.00 15.42 -9.27
CA LEU A 287 1.10 16.86 -9.48
C LEU A 287 0.74 17.28 -10.92
N HIS A 288 1.17 16.51 -11.91
CA HIS A 288 0.81 16.77 -13.31
C HIS A 288 -0.70 16.67 -13.52
N SER A 289 -1.34 15.59 -13.06
CA SER A 289 -2.79 15.41 -13.15
C SER A 289 -3.56 16.46 -12.35
N PHE A 290 -3.05 16.87 -11.18
CA PHE A 290 -3.64 17.95 -10.40
C PHE A 290 -3.61 19.28 -11.15
N TYR A 291 -2.46 19.64 -11.72
CA TYR A 291 -2.30 20.86 -12.52
C TYR A 291 -3.23 20.87 -13.75
N GLU A 292 -3.30 19.75 -14.49
CA GLU A 292 -4.23 19.62 -15.63
C GLU A 292 -5.69 19.74 -15.20
N SER A 293 -6.04 19.17 -14.04
CA SER A 293 -7.40 19.28 -13.50
C SER A 293 -7.77 20.73 -13.18
N LEU A 294 -6.84 21.52 -12.63
CA LEU A 294 -7.06 22.96 -12.40
C LEU A 294 -7.34 23.71 -13.71
N HIS A 295 -6.61 23.37 -14.80
CA HIS A 295 -6.82 23.97 -16.12
C HIS A 295 -8.19 23.61 -16.68
N LEU A 296 -8.58 22.34 -16.59
CA LEU A 296 -9.88 21.86 -17.07
C LEU A 296 -11.05 22.51 -16.33
N ILE A 297 -10.94 22.70 -15.01
CA ILE A 297 -11.96 23.41 -14.21
C ILE A 297 -12.13 24.85 -14.70
N GLN A 298 -11.01 25.54 -14.96
CA GLN A 298 -11.01 26.91 -15.45
C GLN A 298 -11.58 27.02 -16.87
N GLU A 299 -11.13 26.18 -17.79
CA GLU A 299 -11.58 26.15 -19.19
C GLU A 299 -13.07 25.84 -19.31
N LYS A 300 -13.54 24.85 -18.55
CA LYS A 300 -14.96 24.44 -18.55
C LYS A 300 -15.84 25.33 -17.67
N LYS A 301 -15.28 26.36 -17.03
CA LYS A 301 -15.97 27.27 -16.10
C LYS A 301 -16.82 26.51 -15.07
N GLN A 302 -16.29 25.40 -14.57
CA GLN A 302 -17.01 24.58 -13.60
C GLN A 302 -17.08 25.30 -12.25
N GLN A 303 -18.26 25.39 -11.68
CA GLN A 303 -18.43 25.85 -10.30
C GLN A 303 -18.14 24.67 -9.36
N VAL A 304 -16.91 24.62 -8.87
CA VAL A 304 -16.47 23.65 -7.87
C VAL A 304 -15.82 24.40 -6.69
N PRO A 305 -15.82 23.81 -5.48
CA PRO A 305 -15.02 24.36 -4.39
C PRO A 305 -13.54 24.49 -4.76
N SER A 306 -12.80 25.31 -4.02
CA SER A 306 -11.35 25.42 -4.20
C SER A 306 -10.71 24.03 -4.07
N VAL A 307 -9.77 23.70 -4.94
CA VAL A 307 -9.08 22.40 -4.89
C VAL A 307 -7.64 22.63 -4.44
N HIS A 308 -7.19 21.79 -3.51
CA HIS A 308 -5.84 21.77 -2.95
C HIS A 308 -5.26 20.35 -3.05
N ALA A 309 -3.93 20.28 -3.12
CA ALA A 309 -3.16 19.05 -3.08
C ALA A 309 -2.20 19.09 -1.89
N VAL A 310 -2.02 17.95 -1.21
CA VAL A 310 -1.01 17.80 -0.16
C VAL A 310 -0.14 16.57 -0.40
N ILE A 311 1.16 16.73 -0.28
CA ILE A 311 2.16 15.67 -0.34
C ILE A 311 2.71 15.48 1.07
N VAL A 312 2.31 14.38 1.73
CA VAL A 312 2.73 14.03 3.09
C VAL A 312 3.83 12.97 3.04
N GLY A 313 4.96 13.25 3.70
CA GLY A 313 6.15 12.39 3.65
C GLY A 313 7.34 13.04 2.95
N SER A 314 7.29 14.36 2.73
CA SER A 314 8.41 15.18 2.25
C SER A 314 9.58 15.11 3.23
N ASP A 315 10.80 15.26 2.74
CA ASP A 315 11.96 15.49 3.59
C ASP A 315 12.57 16.84 3.24
N MET A 316 11.98 17.89 3.81
CA MET A 316 12.39 19.28 3.57
C MET A 316 13.87 19.52 3.90
N ASN A 317 14.46 18.69 4.77
CA ASN A 317 15.85 18.83 5.20
C ASN A 317 16.81 18.04 4.30
N ALA A 318 16.38 16.95 3.69
CA ALA A 318 17.22 16.13 2.83
C ALA A 318 17.43 16.72 1.42
N GLN A 319 16.56 17.64 0.97
CA GLN A 319 16.63 18.31 -0.34
C GLN A 319 16.98 17.37 -1.49
N THR A 320 16.32 16.21 -1.55
CA THR A 320 16.62 15.22 -2.58
C THR A 320 16.35 15.80 -3.97
N LYS A 321 17.14 15.40 -4.97
CA LYS A 321 16.97 15.85 -6.35
C LYS A 321 15.52 15.75 -6.83
N PHE A 322 14.85 14.64 -6.51
CA PHE A 322 13.46 14.42 -6.91
C PHE A 322 12.48 15.34 -6.19
N GLU A 323 12.65 15.58 -4.89
CA GLU A 323 11.81 16.53 -4.17
C GLU A 323 11.98 17.96 -4.72
N THR A 324 13.21 18.36 -5.04
CA THR A 324 13.50 19.64 -5.69
C THR A 324 12.81 19.76 -7.06
N GLU A 325 12.80 18.70 -7.86
CA GLU A 325 12.05 18.65 -9.14
C GLU A 325 10.55 18.90 -8.92
N LEU A 326 9.93 18.24 -7.93
CA LEU A 326 8.49 18.42 -7.62
C LEU A 326 8.19 19.85 -7.17
N ARG A 327 9.05 20.45 -6.35
CA ARG A 327 8.89 21.84 -5.88
C ARG A 327 9.08 22.84 -7.00
N ASN A 328 10.09 22.63 -7.86
CA ASN A 328 10.32 23.47 -9.04
C ASN A 328 9.10 23.42 -9.98
N PHE A 329 8.51 22.25 -10.19
CA PHE A 329 7.26 22.14 -10.96
C PHE A 329 6.15 23.02 -10.37
N VAL A 330 5.91 22.94 -9.06
CA VAL A 330 4.91 23.77 -8.36
C VAL A 330 5.19 25.27 -8.51
N LEU A 331 6.46 25.67 -8.44
CA LEU A 331 6.89 27.05 -8.62
C LEU A 331 6.70 27.54 -10.06
N GLU A 332 7.17 26.78 -11.04
CA GLU A 332 7.09 27.08 -12.47
C GLU A 332 5.64 27.18 -12.94
N LYS A 333 4.77 26.31 -12.42
CA LYS A 333 3.34 26.30 -12.73
C LYS A 333 2.52 27.32 -11.94
N LYS A 334 3.13 28.02 -10.98
CA LYS A 334 2.49 29.04 -10.14
C LYS A 334 1.27 28.53 -9.37
N ILE A 335 1.40 27.34 -8.77
CA ILE A 335 0.34 26.68 -7.98
C ILE A 335 0.71 26.51 -6.50
N GLN A 336 1.61 27.37 -5.99
CA GLN A 336 2.11 27.32 -4.62
C GLN A 336 1.03 27.54 -3.57
N ASP A 337 -0.03 28.28 -3.89
CA ASP A 337 -1.19 28.52 -3.04
C ASP A 337 -2.11 27.28 -2.93
N ARG A 338 -1.95 26.31 -3.84
CA ARG A 338 -2.78 25.11 -3.93
C ARG A 338 -2.08 23.82 -3.51
N VAL A 339 -0.75 23.78 -3.57
CA VAL A 339 0.03 22.57 -3.30
C VAL A 339 0.85 22.71 -2.03
N HIS A 340 0.60 21.80 -1.10
CA HIS A 340 1.20 21.79 0.23
C HIS A 340 2.17 20.62 0.38
N PHE A 341 3.37 20.89 0.89
CA PHE A 341 4.34 19.84 1.22
C PHE A 341 4.44 19.71 2.73
N VAL A 342 4.22 18.49 3.24
CA VAL A 342 4.26 18.16 4.65
C VAL A 342 5.39 17.17 4.91
N ASN A 343 6.22 17.48 5.90
CA ASN A 343 7.32 16.61 6.30
C ASN A 343 6.87 15.21 6.72
N LYS A 344 7.79 14.25 6.67
CA LYS A 344 7.62 12.91 7.26
C LYS A 344 7.12 13.03 8.71
N THR A 345 6.07 12.27 9.03
CA THR A 345 5.42 12.32 10.34
C THR A 345 5.06 10.92 10.83
N LEU A 346 5.13 10.74 12.15
CA LEU A 346 4.63 9.55 12.86
C LEU A 346 3.10 9.57 13.02
N THR A 347 2.48 10.74 12.88
CA THR A 347 1.04 10.96 13.08
C THR A 347 0.35 11.18 11.75
N VAL A 348 0.10 10.09 11.03
CA VAL A 348 -0.56 10.12 9.71
C VAL A 348 -2.08 10.21 9.82
N ALA A 349 -2.66 9.70 10.91
CA ALA A 349 -4.12 9.66 11.11
C ALA A 349 -4.81 11.04 10.99
N PRO A 350 -4.27 12.15 11.53
CA PRO A 350 -4.85 13.47 11.33
C PRO A 350 -4.93 13.89 9.86
N TYR A 351 -3.90 13.58 9.06
CA TYR A 351 -3.92 13.88 7.63
C TYR A 351 -4.94 13.01 6.89
N LEU A 352 -5.08 11.73 7.25
CA LEU A 352 -6.12 10.87 6.69
C LEU A 352 -7.54 11.33 7.06
N ALA A 353 -7.72 11.92 8.24
CA ALA A 353 -8.99 12.52 8.65
C ALA A 353 -9.31 13.81 7.86
N ALA A 354 -8.27 14.57 7.50
CA ALA A 354 -8.40 15.87 6.87
C ALA A 354 -8.69 15.84 5.37
N ILE A 355 -8.34 14.76 4.69
CA ILE A 355 -8.38 14.66 3.23
C ILE A 355 -9.75 14.23 2.72
N ASP A 356 -10.07 14.63 1.50
CA ASP A 356 -11.30 14.24 0.81
C ASP A 356 -11.02 13.12 -0.21
N VAL A 357 -9.82 13.13 -0.80
CA VAL A 357 -9.38 12.13 -1.76
C VAL A 357 -7.95 11.69 -1.44
N LEU A 358 -7.76 10.40 -1.18
CA LEU A 358 -6.44 9.78 -1.09
C LEU A 358 -6.04 9.21 -2.44
N VAL A 359 -4.86 9.59 -2.93
CA VAL A 359 -4.26 9.10 -4.18
C VAL A 359 -3.10 8.18 -3.83
N GLN A 360 -3.15 6.95 -4.33
CA GLN A 360 -2.05 5.97 -4.26
C GLN A 360 -1.66 5.55 -5.67
N ASN A 361 -0.65 6.22 -6.23
CA ASN A 361 -0.20 6.04 -7.61
C ASN A 361 1.20 5.42 -7.69
N SER A 362 1.50 4.48 -6.80
CA SER A 362 2.81 3.81 -6.78
C SER A 362 3.00 2.97 -8.04
N GLN A 363 4.12 3.19 -8.73
CA GLN A 363 4.49 2.51 -9.97
C GLN A 363 5.59 1.48 -9.69
N VAL A 364 5.38 0.25 -10.14
CA VAL A 364 6.43 -0.78 -10.17
C VAL A 364 7.04 -0.77 -11.57
N CYS A 365 8.05 0.09 -11.80
CA CYS A 365 8.86 -0.01 -13.02
C CYS A 365 9.68 -1.30 -12.99
N SER A 366 9.17 -2.39 -13.57
CA SER A 366 10.04 -3.45 -14.06
C SER A 366 10.58 -3.05 -15.43
N ALA A 367 11.88 -2.81 -15.52
CA ALA A 367 12.59 -2.86 -16.80
C ALA A 367 12.56 -4.31 -17.31
N THR A 368 11.43 -4.72 -17.89
CA THR A 368 11.24 -5.91 -18.71
C THR A 368 9.83 -5.82 -19.29
N SER A 369 9.77 -5.58 -20.59
CA SER A 369 8.60 -5.29 -21.42
C SER A 369 7.70 -6.49 -21.69
N GLU A 370 7.45 -7.32 -20.67
CA GLU A 370 6.53 -8.46 -20.75
C GLU A 370 5.82 -8.59 -19.40
N PHE A 371 4.77 -7.79 -19.23
CA PHE A 371 3.74 -8.05 -18.25
C PHE A 371 2.42 -8.15 -19.02
N SER A 372 1.79 -9.33 -18.98
CA SER A 372 0.45 -9.55 -19.50
C SER A 372 -0.51 -8.54 -18.86
N LEU A 373 -1.37 -7.93 -19.69
CA LEU A 373 -2.38 -6.93 -19.30
C LEU A 373 -3.28 -7.38 -18.13
N GLU A 374 -3.44 -8.68 -17.89
CA GLU A 374 -4.21 -9.22 -16.77
C GLU A 374 -3.54 -9.02 -15.40
N SER A 375 -2.22 -9.06 -15.32
CA SER A 375 -1.51 -8.86 -14.04
C SER A 375 -1.41 -7.38 -13.67
N THR A 376 -1.46 -6.49 -14.67
CA THR A 376 -1.58 -5.04 -14.47
C THR A 376 -2.94 -4.66 -13.88
N LEU A 377 -4.02 -5.38 -14.22
CA LEU A 377 -5.35 -5.15 -13.63
C LEU A 377 -5.40 -5.46 -12.13
N CYS A 378 -4.69 -6.49 -11.66
CA CYS A 378 -4.65 -6.83 -10.24
C CYS A 378 -3.97 -5.75 -9.38
N PHE A 379 -3.01 -5.01 -9.97
CA PHE A 379 -2.38 -3.84 -9.33
C PHE A 379 -3.31 -2.64 -9.18
N TYR A 380 -4.25 -2.43 -10.11
CA TYR A 380 -5.26 -1.37 -9.99
C TYR A 380 -6.36 -1.71 -8.97
N GLN A 381 -6.56 -3.00 -8.68
CA GLN A 381 -7.68 -3.45 -7.86
C GLN A 381 -7.45 -3.30 -6.34
N CYS A 382 -6.24 -2.92 -5.91
CA CYS A 382 -5.94 -2.68 -4.49
C CYS A 382 -5.90 -1.19 -4.10
N SER A 383 -6.10 -0.22 -5.01
CA SER A 383 -6.08 1.22 -4.66
C SER A 383 -6.79 2.18 -5.64
N CYS A 384 -7.90 1.75 -6.26
CA CYS A 384 -8.78 2.67 -7.01
C CYS A 384 -10.25 2.42 -6.66
N TYR A 385 -10.72 2.99 -5.55
CA TYR A 385 -12.15 3.29 -5.37
C TYR A 385 -12.37 4.78 -5.57
N PHE A 386 -12.87 5.15 -6.75
CA PHE A 386 -13.50 6.45 -6.97
C PHE A 386 -14.89 6.42 -6.31
N ILE A 387 -15.00 6.92 -5.07
CA ILE A 387 -16.32 7.21 -4.49
C ILE A 387 -16.72 8.62 -4.90
N PHE A 388 -17.37 8.76 -6.06
CA PHE A 388 -18.20 9.95 -6.32
C PHE A 388 -19.51 9.82 -5.54
N GLY A 389 -19.47 10.18 -4.25
CA GLY A 389 -20.67 10.37 -3.45
C GLY A 389 -21.39 11.66 -3.88
N LYS A 390 -22.34 11.57 -4.82
CA LYS A 390 -23.31 12.64 -5.06
C LYS A 390 -24.13 12.87 -3.77
N ARG A 391 -23.80 13.91 -3.00
CA ARG A 391 -24.75 14.49 -2.03
C ARG A 391 -25.78 15.31 -2.81
N THR A 392 -26.87 14.68 -3.25
CA THR A 392 -28.08 15.42 -3.60
C THR A 392 -28.75 15.91 -2.32
N LYS A 393 -28.59 17.20 -2.01
CA LYS A 393 -29.47 17.93 -1.09
C LYS A 393 -30.91 17.82 -1.62
N ARG A 394 -31.78 17.07 -0.96
CA ARG A 394 -33.22 17.36 -0.97
C ARG A 394 -33.50 18.29 0.20
N ARG A 395 -33.91 19.52 -0.12
CA ARG A 395 -34.62 20.40 0.81
C ARG A 395 -36.10 20.02 0.73
N TYR A 396 -36.68 19.82 1.91
CA TYR A 396 -38.08 19.52 2.24
C TYR A 396 -38.62 18.17 1.78
#